data_AF-A0AAX3NWY8-F1
#
_entry.id   AF-A0AAX3NWY8-F1
#
_cell.length_a   1.000
_cell.length_b   1.000
_cell.length_c   1.000
_cell.angle_alpha   90.00
_cell.angle_beta   90.00
_cell.angle_gamma   90.00
#
_symmetry.space_group_name_H-M   'P 1'
#
loop_
_entity.id
_entity.type
_entity.pdbx_description
1 polymer ?
#
loop_
_entity_poly.entity_id
_entity_poly.type
_entity_poly.pdbx_seq_one_letter_code
_entity_poly.pdbx_strand_id
1 'polypeptide(L)'
;MQKKSVVFAVLFFSGLAQAAPALFSPEAGVLCDKKAGFCADSQGISMGLTQVHLGDKAQAKLLKVLGSTDGVDMGSFTLSNGVHCEISEKQCYKDRYFPRTKESKYSAMLFKQGK
;
A
#
# COMPACT_ATOMS: atom_id res chain seq x y z
N MET A 1 -15.43 -34.28 -56.23
CA MET A 1 -15.61 -34.31 -54.76
C MET A 1 -14.64 -33.32 -54.13
N GLN A 2 -15.11 -32.13 -53.73
CA GLN A 2 -14.27 -31.12 -53.05
C GLN A 2 -14.62 -31.10 -51.56
N LYS A 3 -13.72 -31.62 -50.72
CA LYS A 3 -13.82 -31.51 -49.26
C LYS A 3 -13.24 -30.16 -48.86
N LYS A 4 -14.10 -29.18 -48.59
CA LYS A 4 -13.69 -27.89 -48.01
C LYS A 4 -13.45 -28.09 -46.51
N SER A 5 -12.19 -28.17 -46.12
CA SER A 5 -11.81 -28.11 -44.70
C SER A 5 -11.92 -26.65 -44.23
N VAL A 6 -12.84 -26.38 -43.32
CA VAL A 6 -12.94 -25.09 -42.64
C VAL A 6 -12.05 -25.17 -41.40
N VAL A 7 -10.92 -24.47 -41.43
CA VAL A 7 -10.01 -24.35 -40.28
C VAL A 7 -10.55 -23.23 -39.39
N PHE A 8 -11.10 -23.59 -38.24
CA PHE A 8 -11.45 -22.63 -37.18
C PHE A 8 -10.18 -22.20 -36.44
N ALA A 9 -9.69 -20.99 -36.72
CA ALA A 9 -8.60 -20.38 -35.96
C ALA A 9 -9.17 -19.82 -34.64
N VAL A 10 -8.87 -20.49 -33.52
CA VAL A 10 -9.24 -20.05 -32.17
C VAL A 10 -8.15 -19.10 -31.66
N LEU A 11 -8.45 -17.80 -31.62
CA LEU A 11 -7.58 -16.78 -31.02
C LEU A 11 -7.78 -16.78 -29.50
N PHE A 12 -6.83 -17.40 -28.77
CA PHE A 12 -6.75 -17.30 -27.31
C PHE A 12 -6.20 -15.93 -26.90
N PHE A 13 -7.09 -14.99 -26.57
CA PHE A 13 -6.71 -13.78 -25.84
C PHE A 13 -6.52 -14.13 -24.36
N SER A 14 -5.30 -14.52 -24.00
CA SER A 14 -4.90 -14.65 -22.60
C SER A 14 -4.76 -13.25 -21.98
N GLY A 15 -5.82 -12.77 -21.33
CA GLY A 15 -5.77 -11.53 -20.54
C GLY A 15 -4.85 -11.71 -19.33
N LEU A 16 -3.69 -11.05 -19.34
CA LEU A 16 -2.80 -10.96 -18.18
C LEU A 16 -3.46 -10.05 -17.14
N ALA A 17 -4.10 -10.65 -16.13
CA ALA A 17 -4.55 -9.92 -14.95
C ALA A 17 -3.31 -9.47 -14.15
N GLN A 18 -2.86 -8.23 -14.37
CA GLN A 18 -1.80 -7.62 -13.56
C GLN A 18 -2.37 -7.38 -12.15
N ALA A 19 -1.87 -8.12 -11.16
CA ALA A 19 -2.24 -7.88 -9.76
C ALA A 19 -1.91 -6.43 -9.38
N ALA A 20 -2.88 -5.72 -8.81
CA ALA A 20 -2.66 -4.36 -8.32
C ALA A 20 -1.50 -4.36 -7.30
N PRO A 21 -0.62 -3.34 -7.33
CA PRO A 21 0.49 -3.26 -6.40
C PRO A 21 -0.03 -3.22 -4.96
N ALA A 22 0.65 -3.96 -4.07
CA ALA A 22 0.29 -3.99 -2.66
C ALA A 22 0.45 -2.61 -1.99
N LEU A 23 1.44 -1.84 -2.43
CA LEU A 23 1.71 -0.48 -1.98
C LEU A 23 1.29 0.52 -3.06
N PHE A 24 0.51 1.52 -2.68
CA PHE A 24 0.03 2.54 -3.61
C PHE A 24 -0.26 3.85 -2.88
N SER A 25 -0.28 4.95 -3.62
CA SER A 25 -0.58 6.30 -3.11
C SER A 25 -1.83 6.80 -3.83
N PRO A 26 -3.02 6.72 -3.21
CA PRO A 26 -4.28 7.09 -3.87
C PRO A 26 -4.43 8.60 -4.07
N GLU A 27 -3.77 9.40 -3.24
CA GLU A 27 -3.74 10.85 -3.29
C GLU A 27 -2.43 11.37 -2.67
N ALA A 28 -2.10 12.64 -2.93
CA ALA A 28 -0.86 13.22 -2.45
C ALA A 28 -0.80 13.23 -0.92
N GLY A 29 0.29 12.70 -0.33
CA GLY A 29 0.45 12.61 1.11
C GLY A 29 -0.16 11.35 1.74
N VAL A 30 -0.83 10.49 0.98
CA VAL A 30 -1.40 9.23 1.48
C VAL A 30 -0.64 8.04 0.89
N LEU A 31 -0.25 7.13 1.76
CA LEU A 31 0.38 5.86 1.38
C LEU A 31 -0.42 4.69 1.99
N CYS A 32 -0.91 3.82 1.12
CA CYS A 32 -1.67 2.65 1.49
C CYS A 32 -0.88 1.38 1.23
N ASP A 33 -1.00 0.45 2.17
CA ASP A 33 -0.54 -0.92 2.04
C ASP A 33 -1.71 -1.88 2.16
N LYS A 34 -2.15 -2.39 1.01
CA LYS A 34 -3.24 -3.37 0.93
C LYS A 34 -2.88 -4.70 1.60
N LYS A 35 -1.60 -5.09 1.59
CA LYS A 35 -1.14 -6.35 2.17
C LYS A 35 -1.00 -6.24 3.69
N ALA A 36 -0.49 -5.13 4.20
CA ALA A 36 -0.46 -4.85 5.63
C ALA A 36 -1.84 -4.45 6.20
N GLY A 37 -2.72 -3.91 5.36
CA GLY A 37 -4.10 -3.62 5.70
C GLY A 37 -4.32 -2.25 6.34
N PHE A 38 -3.49 -1.26 6.03
CA PHE A 38 -3.62 0.10 6.55
C PHE A 38 -3.22 1.15 5.52
N CYS A 39 -3.69 2.38 5.73
CA CYS A 39 -3.19 3.58 5.08
C CYS A 39 -2.61 4.53 6.13
N ALA A 40 -1.63 5.33 5.72
CA ALA A 40 -0.98 6.32 6.55
C ALA A 40 -0.80 7.65 5.80
N ASP A 41 -0.73 8.74 6.55
CA ASP A 41 -0.39 10.07 6.08
C ASP A 41 0.74 10.68 6.95
N SER A 42 0.97 11.98 6.82
CA SER A 42 2.00 12.69 7.59
C SER A 42 1.73 12.77 9.11
N GLN A 43 0.61 12.25 9.60
CA GLN A 43 0.27 12.10 11.02
C GLN A 43 0.42 10.65 11.51
N GLY A 44 0.64 9.69 10.62
CA GLY A 44 0.81 8.27 10.95
C GLY A 44 -0.24 7.37 10.32
N ILE A 45 -0.38 6.15 10.85
CA ILE A 45 -1.45 5.22 10.45
C ILE A 45 -2.82 5.87 10.73
N SER A 46 -3.69 5.90 9.72
CA SER A 46 -5.00 6.53 9.78
C SER A 46 -6.12 5.52 9.58
N MET A 47 -6.99 5.40 10.60
CA MET A 47 -8.18 4.54 10.54
C MET A 47 -9.17 5.02 9.47
N GLY A 48 -9.34 6.33 9.34
CA GLY A 48 -10.23 6.94 8.34
C GLY A 48 -9.75 6.68 6.92
N LEU A 49 -8.47 6.93 6.62
CA LEU A 49 -7.90 6.65 5.29
C LEU A 49 -7.93 5.15 4.99
N THR A 50 -7.69 4.31 5.99
CA THR A 50 -7.80 2.85 5.85
C THR A 50 -9.23 2.45 5.44
N GLN A 51 -10.24 3.02 6.08
CA GLN A 51 -11.63 2.77 5.71
C GLN A 51 -11.94 3.25 4.28
N VAL A 52 -11.56 4.49 3.97
CA VAL A 52 -11.85 5.13 2.67
C VAL A 52 -11.22 4.37 1.51
N HIS A 53 -9.98 3.91 1.63
CA HIS A 53 -9.25 3.31 0.51
C HIS A 53 -9.20 1.77 0.52
N LEU A 54 -9.33 1.13 1.69
CA LEU A 54 -9.26 -0.33 1.83
C LEU A 54 -10.58 -0.96 2.32
N GLY A 55 -11.55 -0.15 2.73
CA GLY A 55 -12.90 -0.56 3.13
C GLY A 55 -13.04 -0.92 4.61
N ASP A 56 -14.29 -1.03 5.07
CA ASP A 56 -14.66 -1.27 6.47
C ASP A 56 -14.01 -2.51 7.07
N LYS A 57 -13.85 -3.58 6.27
CA LYS A 57 -13.22 -4.82 6.75
C LYS A 57 -11.74 -4.63 7.09
N ALA A 58 -11.03 -3.80 6.33
CA ALA A 58 -9.62 -3.50 6.61
C ALA A 58 -9.49 -2.66 7.87
N GLN A 59 -10.31 -1.61 8.01
CA GLN A 59 -10.36 -0.77 9.19
C GLN A 59 -10.71 -1.58 10.46
N ALA A 60 -11.71 -2.45 10.39
CA ALA A 60 -12.10 -3.28 11.53
C ALA A 60 -11.00 -4.28 11.92
N LYS A 61 -10.24 -4.79 10.94
CA LYS A 61 -9.08 -5.65 11.20
C LYS A 61 -7.93 -4.86 11.83
N LEU A 62 -7.65 -3.66 11.33
CA LEU A 62 -6.64 -2.77 11.89
C LEU A 62 -6.95 -2.45 13.35
N LEU A 63 -8.20 -2.08 13.68
CA LEU A 63 -8.64 -1.83 15.06
C LEU A 63 -8.37 -3.04 15.97
N LYS A 64 -8.68 -4.26 15.49
CA LYS A 64 -8.42 -5.49 16.25
C LYS A 64 -6.94 -5.76 16.48
N VAL A 65 -6.08 -5.43 15.51
CA VAL A 65 -4.62 -5.61 15.61
C VAL A 65 -4.03 -4.63 16.62
N LEU A 66 -4.53 -3.39 16.64
CA LEU A 66 -4.07 -2.36 17.56
C LEU A 66 -4.62 -2.58 18.98
N GLY A 67 -5.78 -3.22 19.10
CA GLY A 67 -6.46 -3.51 20.37
C GLY A 67 -7.18 -2.29 20.95
N SER A 68 -6.46 -1.18 21.09
CA SER A 68 -6.97 0.16 21.41
C SER A 68 -6.25 1.18 20.51
N THR A 69 -6.83 2.37 20.33
CA THR A 69 -6.12 3.51 19.72
C THR A 69 -5.39 4.34 20.77
N ASP A 70 -5.68 4.14 22.05
CA ASP A 70 -5.10 4.93 23.13
C ASP A 70 -3.67 4.48 23.42
N GLY A 71 -2.72 5.40 23.32
CA GLY A 71 -1.30 5.16 23.62
C GLY A 71 -0.55 4.31 22.59
N VAL A 72 -1.18 3.98 21.45
CA VAL A 72 -0.50 3.28 20.36
C VAL A 72 0.28 4.28 19.51
N ASP A 73 1.57 4.00 19.33
CA ASP A 73 2.40 4.77 18.40
C ASP A 73 2.04 4.43 16.95
N MET A 74 1.28 5.34 16.35
CA MET A 74 0.91 5.29 14.93
C MET A 74 1.95 5.98 14.03
N GLY A 75 2.94 6.64 14.62
CA GLY A 75 3.98 7.40 13.93
C GLY A 75 5.16 6.55 13.46
N SER A 76 5.32 5.35 14.02
CA SER A 76 6.38 4.41 13.64
C SER A 76 5.79 3.13 13.05
N PHE A 77 5.90 2.94 11.73
CA PHE A 77 5.24 1.82 11.06
C PHE A 77 6.09 1.19 9.95
N THR A 78 5.87 -0.10 9.70
CA THR A 78 6.58 -0.86 8.64
C THR A 78 5.59 -1.36 7.61
N LEU A 79 5.86 -1.02 6.35
CA LEU A 79 5.16 -1.51 5.17
C LEU A 79 5.52 -2.98 4.92
N SER A 80 4.64 -3.70 4.23
CA SER A 80 4.77 -5.11 3.89
C SER A 80 5.93 -5.44 2.95
N ASN A 81 6.60 -4.42 2.38
CA ASN A 81 7.85 -4.57 1.64
C ASN A 81 9.12 -4.34 2.50
N GLY A 82 8.97 -4.12 3.81
CA GLY A 82 10.06 -3.90 4.76
C GLY A 82 10.40 -2.44 5.03
N VAL A 83 9.94 -1.50 4.20
CA VAL A 83 10.19 -0.06 4.39
C VAL A 83 9.56 0.40 5.70
N HIS A 84 10.35 1.10 6.50
CA HIS A 84 9.93 1.59 7.81
C HIS A 84 9.83 3.12 7.78
N CYS A 85 8.68 3.67 8.13
CA CYS A 85 8.43 5.10 8.14
C CYS A 85 8.33 5.61 9.58
N GLU A 86 8.97 6.75 9.82
CA GLU A 86 9.00 7.43 11.09
C GLU A 86 8.50 8.88 10.89
N ILE A 87 7.30 9.16 11.40
CA ILE A 87 6.60 10.44 11.22
C ILE A 87 7.36 11.57 11.91
N SER A 88 7.89 11.31 13.11
CA SER A 88 8.65 12.29 13.88
C SER A 88 9.89 12.82 13.14
N GLU A 89 10.45 12.00 12.24
CA GLU A 89 11.61 12.32 11.42
C GLU A 89 11.25 12.76 9.99
N LYS A 90 9.96 12.69 9.62
CA LYS A 90 9.47 12.90 8.24
C LYS A 90 10.27 12.08 7.22
N GLN A 91 10.59 10.84 7.56
CA GLN A 91 11.50 9.99 6.78
C GLN A 91 11.06 8.53 6.82
N CYS A 92 11.05 7.90 5.65
CA CYS A 92 11.03 6.45 5.52
C CYS A 92 12.45 5.91 5.27
N TYR A 93 12.67 4.67 5.67
CA TYR A 93 13.93 3.96 5.64
C TYR A 93 13.74 2.61 4.97
N LYS A 94 14.80 2.06 4.37
CA LYS A 94 14.75 0.75 3.71
C LYS A 94 14.27 -0.36 4.65
N ASP A 95 14.57 -0.22 5.94
CA ASP A 95 14.15 -1.09 7.03
C ASP A 95 14.25 -0.34 8.38
N ARG A 96 13.94 -1.04 9.48
CA ARG A 96 13.94 -0.50 10.85
C ARG A 96 15.29 -0.58 11.59
N TYR A 97 16.33 -1.15 10.98
CA TYR A 97 17.56 -1.52 11.68
C TYR A 97 18.62 -0.40 11.61
N PHE A 98 19.39 -0.25 12.68
CA PHE A 98 20.46 0.74 12.74
C PHE A 98 21.79 0.18 12.23
N PRO A 99 22.59 0.96 11.46
CA PRO A 99 22.28 2.30 10.97
C PRO A 99 21.22 2.29 9.84
N ARG A 100 20.20 3.16 9.94
CA ARG A 100 19.09 3.19 8.99
C ARG A 100 19.50 3.84 7.67
N THR A 101 19.10 3.24 6.54
CA THR A 101 19.31 3.80 5.20
C THR A 101 18.05 4.53 4.73
N LYS A 102 18.16 5.83 4.42
CA LYS A 102 17.02 6.64 3.95
C LYS A 102 16.41 6.09 2.67
N GLU A 103 15.09 6.12 2.60
CA GLU A 103 14.31 5.72 1.45
C GLU A 103 13.48 6.89 0.90
N SER A 104 13.83 7.36 -0.30
CA SER A 104 13.35 8.64 -0.83
C SER A 104 11.97 8.56 -1.48
N LYS A 105 11.61 7.43 -2.11
CA LYS A 105 10.34 7.28 -2.84
C LYS A 105 9.16 7.38 -1.89
N TYR A 106 9.14 6.55 -0.84
CA TYR A 106 8.03 6.53 0.11
C TYR A 106 8.01 7.79 0.99
N SER A 107 9.18 8.35 1.31
CA SER A 107 9.25 9.66 2.00
C SER A 107 8.63 10.78 1.17
N ALA A 108 8.87 10.79 -0.15
CA ALA A 108 8.24 11.77 -1.03
C ALA A 108 6.73 11.60 -1.09
N MET A 109 6.24 10.36 -1.19
CA MET A 109 4.81 10.05 -1.20
C MET A 109 4.09 10.53 0.06
N LEU A 110 4.69 10.34 1.25
CA LEU A 110 4.07 10.70 2.53
C LEU A 110 4.21 12.18 2.89
N PHE A 111 5.38 12.78 2.66
CA PHE A 111 5.73 14.07 3.27
C PHE A 111 5.89 15.23 2.29
N LYS A 112 6.05 14.96 0.98
CA LYS A 112 6.14 16.02 -0.03
C LYS A 112 4.75 16.23 -0.62
N GLN A 113 3.88 16.91 0.13
CA GLN A 113 2.62 17.38 -0.41
C GLN A 113 2.90 18.40 -1.53
N GLY A 114 2.18 18.26 -2.65
CA GLY A 114 2.32 19.15 -3.80
C GLY A 114 2.11 20.60 -3.37
N LYS A 115 3.00 21.49 -3.84
CA LYS A 115 2.84 22.94 -3.69
C LYS A 115 1.59 23.42 -4.44
#